data_AF-A0A4Y2DNW3-F1
#
_entry.id   AF-A0A4Y2DNW3-F1
#
_cell.length_a   1.000
_cell.length_b   1.000
_cell.length_c   1.000
_cell.angle_alpha   90.00
_cell.angle_beta   90.00
_cell.angle_gamma   90.00
#
_symmetry.space_group_name_H-M   'P 1'
#
loop_
_entity.id
_entity.type
_entity.pdbx_description
1 polymer ?
#
loop_
_entity_poly.entity_id
_entity_poly.type
_entity_poly.pdbx_seq_one_letter_code
_entity_poly.pdbx_strand_id
1 'polypeptide(L)'
;MMLFFIFLLLAVASARKEECDEHSHYHACGTACPATCENYRDPLEECIFPCVPGCHCDPGFIKAKTGRCVRPENCPRTGDSREKNCFEPPKKGLCIDSLRRWYFDTNSGECREFIYGGCEGNGNSYLTFQECMEYCADRPEVDCYASPDPGHCYTNMPRYYYDSREEACKLFIYGGCGGNTNNFVTIEECYWTCAWNLQGRFD
;
A
#
# COMPACT_ATOMS: atom_id res chain seq x y z
N MET A 1 1.99 -72.67 28.34
CA MET A 1 1.39 -71.74 29.32
C MET A 1 2.25 -70.49 29.34
N MET A 2 2.04 -69.58 28.38
CA MET A 2 1.18 -68.39 28.53
C MET A 2 1.41 -67.70 29.87
N LEU A 3 2.02 -66.52 29.84
CA LEU A 3 1.33 -65.27 30.19
C LEU A 3 2.20 -64.08 29.79
N PHE A 4 1.73 -63.38 28.76
CA PHE A 4 2.19 -62.08 28.31
C PHE A 4 2.03 -61.08 29.46
N PHE A 5 3.14 -60.50 29.95
CA PHE A 5 3.07 -59.28 30.76
C PHE A 5 2.75 -58.12 29.81
N ILE A 6 1.46 -57.83 29.69
CA ILE A 6 0.96 -56.66 28.97
C ILE A 6 1.39 -55.42 29.76
N PHE A 7 2.35 -54.69 29.20
CA PHE A 7 2.66 -53.33 29.61
C PHE A 7 1.42 -52.47 29.36
N LEU A 8 0.63 -52.19 30.40
CA LEU A 8 -0.41 -51.19 30.35
C LEU A 8 0.26 -49.81 30.40
N LEU A 9 0.76 -49.36 29.25
CA LEU A 9 1.05 -47.94 29.03
C LEU A 9 -0.29 -47.21 29.07
N LEU A 10 -0.63 -46.65 30.24
CA LEU A 10 -1.60 -45.56 30.30
C LEU A 10 -0.99 -44.39 29.54
N ALA A 11 -1.19 -44.37 28.22
CA ALA A 11 -1.08 -43.15 27.45
C ALA A 11 -2.21 -42.24 27.96
N VAL A 12 -1.90 -41.43 28.98
CA VAL A 12 -2.67 -40.24 29.26
C VAL A 12 -2.49 -39.40 28.01
N ALA A 13 -3.48 -39.45 27.11
CA ALA A 13 -3.58 -38.51 26.03
C ALA A 13 -3.72 -37.13 26.70
N SER A 14 -2.60 -36.45 26.89
CA SER A 14 -2.60 -35.03 27.21
C SER A 14 -3.29 -34.38 26.02
N ALA A 15 -4.57 -34.06 26.15
CA ALA A 15 -5.22 -33.10 25.27
C ALA A 15 -4.28 -31.91 25.24
N ARG A 16 -3.65 -31.66 24.08
CA ARG A 16 -2.81 -30.48 23.94
C ARG A 16 -3.74 -29.31 24.24
N LYS A 17 -3.48 -28.59 25.33
CA LYS A 17 -4.02 -27.24 25.51
C LYS A 17 -3.76 -26.55 24.18
N GLU A 18 -4.80 -26.06 23.51
CA GLU A 18 -4.64 -25.34 22.24
C GLU A 18 -3.71 -24.16 22.51
N GLU A 19 -2.44 -24.34 22.19
CA GLU A 19 -1.42 -23.33 22.36
C GLU A 19 -1.57 -22.39 21.18
N CYS A 20 -1.95 -21.16 21.47
CA CYS A 20 -2.24 -20.17 20.47
C CYS A 20 -0.93 -19.58 19.92
N ASP A 21 -0.97 -19.19 18.65
CA ASP A 21 0.15 -18.52 17.98
C ASP A 21 0.46 -17.17 18.63
N GLU A 22 1.64 -16.62 18.33
CA GLU A 22 2.06 -15.30 18.83
C GLU A 22 0.99 -14.23 18.59
N HIS A 23 0.76 -13.39 19.60
CA HIS A 23 -0.27 -12.34 19.61
C HIS A 23 -1.71 -12.86 19.52
N SER A 24 -1.96 -14.07 20.02
CA SER A 24 -3.30 -14.62 20.18
C SER A 24 -3.45 -15.38 21.49
N HIS A 25 -4.67 -15.43 22.01
CA HIS A 25 -5.00 -16.18 23.22
C HIS A 25 -6.28 -16.98 23.05
N TYR A 26 -6.35 -18.10 23.78
CA TYR A 26 -7.51 -18.96 23.75
C TYR A 26 -8.66 -18.32 24.54
N HIS A 27 -9.81 -18.22 23.90
CA HIS A 27 -11.08 -17.89 24.55
C HIS A 27 -11.99 -19.11 24.50
N ALA A 28 -12.63 -19.42 25.63
CA ALA A 28 -13.76 -20.35 25.63
C ALA A 28 -15.00 -19.78 24.91
N CYS A 29 -15.06 -18.45 24.74
CA CYS A 29 -16.16 -17.72 24.11
C CYS A 29 -15.61 -16.40 23.54
N GLY A 30 -15.04 -16.45 22.33
CA GLY A 30 -14.54 -15.27 21.61
C GLY A 30 -15.42 -14.89 20.41
N THR A 31 -15.10 -13.78 19.75
CA THR A 31 -15.91 -13.27 18.62
C THR A 31 -15.93 -14.24 17.45
N ALA A 32 -17.12 -14.48 16.87
CA ALA A 32 -17.25 -15.20 15.61
C ALA A 32 -16.93 -14.31 14.38
N CYS A 33 -16.81 -13.00 14.58
CA CYS A 33 -16.50 -12.01 13.55
C CYS A 33 -15.19 -11.28 13.91
N PRO A 34 -14.02 -11.94 13.80
CA PRO A 34 -12.77 -11.28 14.11
C PRO A 34 -12.46 -10.19 13.08
N ALA A 35 -11.82 -9.11 13.54
CA ALA A 35 -11.19 -8.16 12.64
C ALA A 35 -10.00 -8.84 11.93
N THR A 36 -9.91 -8.62 10.62
CA THR A 36 -8.93 -9.19 9.71
C THR A 36 -8.32 -8.07 8.86
N CYS A 37 -7.22 -8.37 8.17
CA CYS A 37 -6.60 -7.43 7.24
C CYS A 37 -7.55 -6.92 6.14
N GLU A 38 -8.63 -7.65 5.86
CA GLU A 38 -9.63 -7.33 4.85
C GLU A 38 -10.75 -6.41 5.37
N ASN A 39 -11.08 -6.46 6.66
CA ASN A 39 -12.26 -5.78 7.21
C ASN A 39 -11.95 -4.77 8.33
N TYR A 40 -10.71 -4.66 8.83
CA TYR A 40 -10.43 -3.81 9.99
C TYR A 40 -10.66 -2.31 9.78
N ARG A 41 -10.74 -1.86 8.51
CA ARG A 41 -10.98 -0.46 8.14
C ARG A 41 -12.45 -0.13 7.95
N ASP A 42 -13.28 -1.16 7.80
CA ASP A 42 -14.74 -1.07 7.76
C ASP A 42 -15.29 -2.25 8.58
N PRO A 43 -15.10 -2.21 9.92
CA PRO A 43 -15.45 -3.32 10.78
C PRO A 43 -16.96 -3.55 10.73
N LEU A 44 -17.37 -4.82 10.69
CA LEU A 44 -18.78 -5.17 10.81
C LEU A 44 -19.31 -4.62 12.15
N GLU A 45 -20.18 -3.60 12.10
CA GLU A 45 -20.67 -2.91 13.29
C GLU A 45 -21.46 -3.84 14.23
N GLU A 46 -22.08 -4.90 13.69
CA GLU A 46 -22.85 -5.84 14.49
C GLU A 46 -22.50 -7.30 14.16
N CYS A 47 -21.89 -8.00 15.12
CA CYS A 47 -21.70 -9.45 15.06
C CYS A 47 -22.81 -10.14 15.87
N ILE A 48 -23.86 -10.60 15.19
CA ILE A 48 -24.99 -11.32 15.81
C ILE A 48 -24.74 -12.81 16.03
N PHE A 49 -23.58 -13.31 15.59
CA PHE A 49 -23.25 -14.72 15.71
C PHE A 49 -22.88 -15.10 17.15
N PRO A 50 -23.23 -16.31 17.59
CA PRO A 50 -22.83 -16.80 18.91
C PRO A 50 -21.30 -16.83 19.02
N CYS A 51 -20.78 -16.63 20.22
CA CYS A 51 -19.35 -16.72 20.45
C CYS A 51 -18.81 -18.11 20.13
N VAL A 52 -17.55 -18.17 19.69
CA VAL A 52 -16.88 -19.42 19.32
C VAL A 52 -15.63 -19.64 20.18
N PRO A 53 -15.44 -20.86 20.72
CA PRO A 53 -14.20 -21.21 21.40
C PRO A 53 -13.04 -21.30 20.40
N GLY A 54 -11.84 -20.88 20.80
CA GLY A 54 -10.63 -20.98 19.98
C GLY A 54 -9.61 -19.89 20.28
N CYS A 55 -8.54 -19.83 19.48
CA CYS A 55 -7.54 -18.77 19.54
C CYS A 55 -8.02 -17.51 18.81
N HIS A 56 -8.05 -16.38 19.52
CA HIS A 56 -8.40 -15.07 18.96
C HIS A 56 -7.23 -14.10 19.13
N CYS A 57 -7.09 -13.16 18.20
CA CYS A 57 -6.01 -12.17 18.27
C CYS A 57 -6.13 -11.31 19.53
N ASP A 58 -4.97 -10.99 20.11
CA ASP A 58 -4.89 -10.08 21.24
C ASP A 58 -5.37 -8.67 20.85
N PRO A 59 -5.83 -7.84 21.81
CA PRO A 59 -6.21 -6.46 21.53
C PRO A 59 -5.11 -5.70 20.78
N GLY A 60 -5.49 -5.04 19.69
CA GLY A 60 -4.56 -4.33 18.80
C GLY A 60 -3.96 -5.18 17.67
N PHE A 61 -4.30 -6.46 17.61
CA PHE A 61 -3.93 -7.36 16.51
C PHE A 61 -5.16 -7.83 15.75
N ILE A 62 -4.97 -8.06 14.45
CA ILE A 62 -5.99 -8.53 13.52
C ILE A 62 -5.46 -9.71 12.71
N LYS A 63 -6.36 -10.54 12.21
CA LYS A 63 -5.97 -11.78 11.50
C LYS A 63 -5.55 -11.50 10.06
N ALA A 64 -4.36 -11.92 9.67
CA ALA A 64 -3.91 -11.91 8.27
C ALA A 64 -4.46 -13.13 7.50
N LYS A 65 -4.40 -13.09 6.15
CA LYS A 65 -4.73 -14.25 5.28
C LYS A 65 -3.96 -15.52 5.62
N THR A 66 -2.75 -15.36 6.17
CA THR A 66 -1.90 -16.47 6.60
C THR A 66 -2.39 -17.13 7.88
N GLY A 67 -3.39 -16.56 8.56
CA GLY A 67 -3.92 -17.02 9.85
C GLY A 67 -3.26 -16.39 11.07
N ARG A 68 -2.12 -15.71 10.92
CA ARG A 68 -1.38 -15.06 12.02
C ARG A 68 -2.02 -13.75 12.46
N CYS A 69 -1.85 -13.41 13.73
CA CYS A 69 -2.25 -12.12 14.28
C CYS A 69 -1.14 -11.09 14.07
N VAL A 70 -1.47 -10.01 13.36
CA VAL A 70 -0.55 -8.93 13.00
C VAL A 70 -1.13 -7.59 13.41
N ARG A 71 -0.28 -6.59 13.59
CA ARG A 71 -0.76 -5.21 13.74
C ARG A 71 -1.37 -4.72 12.42
N PRO A 72 -2.39 -3.85 12.43
CA PRO A 72 -3.06 -3.39 11.21
C PRO A 72 -2.15 -2.72 10.16
N GLU A 73 -1.10 -2.04 10.62
CA GLU A 73 -0.05 -1.45 9.79
C GLU A 73 0.82 -2.48 9.05
N ASN A 74 0.88 -3.71 9.57
CA ASN A 74 1.65 -4.82 9.02
C ASN A 74 0.80 -5.76 8.16
N CYS A 75 -0.47 -5.42 7.92
CA CYS A 75 -1.26 -6.17 6.96
C CYS A 75 -0.57 -6.17 5.61
N PRO A 76 -0.37 -7.34 4.98
CA PRO A 76 0.17 -7.39 3.64
C PRO A 76 -0.72 -6.51 2.77
N ARG A 77 -0.12 -5.56 2.04
CA ARG A 77 -0.82 -4.74 1.05
C ARG A 77 -1.26 -5.64 -0.10
N THR A 78 -2.23 -6.51 0.15
CA THR A 78 -2.76 -7.41 -0.88
C THR A 78 -3.64 -6.58 -1.77
N GLY A 79 -3.10 -6.13 -2.91
CA GLY A 79 -3.97 -5.77 -4.02
C GLY A 79 -3.63 -4.53 -4.81
N ASP A 80 -2.39 -4.04 -4.79
CA ASP A 80 -1.99 -3.07 -5.79
C ASP A 80 -0.51 -3.15 -6.15
N SER A 81 -0.15 -4.21 -6.89
CA SER A 81 1.11 -4.25 -7.65
C SER A 81 1.02 -3.48 -8.96
N ARG A 82 -0.02 -2.65 -9.14
CA ARG A 82 -0.19 -1.81 -10.33
C ARG A 82 0.76 -0.64 -10.21
N GLU A 83 1.38 -0.28 -11.31
CA GLU A 83 2.20 0.92 -11.41
C GLU A 83 1.32 2.14 -11.09
N LYS A 84 1.74 2.95 -10.11
CA LYS A 84 0.98 4.13 -9.69
C LYS A 84 0.96 5.15 -10.82
N ASN A 85 -0.23 5.68 -11.13
CA ASN A 85 -0.41 6.64 -12.22
C ASN A 85 -1.50 7.64 -11.86
N CYS A 86 -1.10 8.88 -11.56
CA CYS A 86 -2.00 9.94 -11.12
C CYS A 86 -2.87 10.52 -12.24
N PHE A 87 -2.58 10.20 -13.51
CA PHE A 87 -3.24 10.79 -14.68
C PHE A 87 -4.37 9.92 -15.24
N GLU A 88 -4.51 8.68 -14.77
CA GLU A 88 -5.61 7.82 -15.18
C GLU A 88 -6.93 8.20 -14.46
N PRO A 89 -8.10 8.02 -15.08
CA PRO A 89 -9.37 8.20 -14.38
C PRO A 89 -9.58 7.10 -13.31
N PRO A 90 -10.33 7.36 -12.23
CA PRO A 90 -10.66 6.32 -11.25
C PRO A 90 -11.43 5.17 -11.91
N LYS A 91 -10.98 3.93 -11.70
CA LYS A 91 -11.57 2.74 -12.34
C LYS A 91 -12.18 1.79 -11.32
N LYS A 92 -13.52 1.69 -11.32
CA LYS A 92 -14.26 0.71 -10.50
C LYS A 92 -13.90 -0.74 -10.85
N GLY A 93 -13.77 -1.06 -12.13
CA GLY A 93 -13.57 -2.44 -12.60
C GLY A 93 -14.86 -3.27 -12.59
N LEU A 94 -14.73 -4.59 -12.85
CA LEU A 94 -15.88 -5.48 -13.09
C LEU A 94 -16.43 -6.16 -11.84
N CYS A 95 -15.63 -6.26 -10.77
CA CYS A 95 -16.06 -6.91 -9.54
C CYS A 95 -17.05 -6.02 -8.76
N ILE A 96 -17.82 -6.67 -7.88
CA ILE A 96 -18.99 -6.06 -7.22
C ILE A 96 -18.72 -5.66 -5.76
N ASP A 97 -17.49 -5.74 -5.30
CA ASP A 97 -17.15 -5.26 -3.97
C ASP A 97 -17.30 -3.73 -3.90
N SER A 98 -17.45 -3.20 -2.69
CA SER A 98 -17.60 -1.76 -2.46
C SER A 98 -16.42 -1.25 -1.63
N LEU A 99 -15.23 -1.25 -2.22
CA LEU A 99 -14.02 -0.85 -1.52
C LEU A 99 -13.78 0.65 -1.71
N ARG A 100 -13.84 1.43 -0.61
CA ARG A 100 -13.44 2.85 -0.64
C ARG A 100 -11.95 2.97 -0.98
N ARG A 101 -11.63 3.85 -1.92
CA ARG A 101 -10.28 4.17 -2.39
C ARG A 101 -10.16 5.67 -2.65
N TRP A 102 -8.94 6.13 -2.82
CA TRP A 102 -8.59 7.49 -3.17
C TRP A 102 -8.02 7.52 -4.59
N TYR A 103 -8.32 8.56 -5.36
CA TYR A 103 -7.72 8.83 -6.66
C TYR A 103 -7.33 10.30 -6.73
N PHE A 104 -6.34 10.63 -7.54
CA PHE A 104 -5.95 12.01 -7.80
C PHE A 104 -6.80 12.57 -8.94
N ASP A 105 -7.55 13.62 -8.66
CA ASP A 105 -8.32 14.37 -9.65
C ASP A 105 -7.46 15.50 -10.20
N THR A 106 -6.91 15.29 -11.40
CA THR A 106 -6.05 16.26 -12.08
C THR A 106 -6.74 17.58 -12.42
N ASN A 107 -8.08 17.64 -12.44
CA ASN A 107 -8.80 18.88 -12.71
C ASN A 107 -8.81 19.82 -11.50
N SER A 108 -8.91 19.24 -10.30
CA SER A 108 -8.92 20.01 -9.05
C SER A 108 -7.56 20.05 -8.36
N GLY A 109 -6.64 19.15 -8.72
CA GLY A 109 -5.38 18.96 -8.02
C GLY A 109 -5.54 18.29 -6.66
N GLU A 110 -6.67 17.61 -6.41
CA GLU A 110 -7.01 17.05 -5.11
C GLU A 110 -7.13 15.52 -5.16
N CYS A 111 -6.76 14.87 -4.06
CA CYS A 111 -7.10 13.47 -3.82
C CYS A 111 -8.56 13.34 -3.36
N ARG A 112 -9.36 12.55 -4.07
CA ARG A 112 -10.80 12.35 -3.84
C ARG A 112 -11.15 10.88 -3.67
N GLU A 113 -12.26 10.60 -2.98
CA GLU A 113 -12.73 9.22 -2.79
C GLU A 113 -13.44 8.66 -4.03
N PHE A 114 -13.30 7.36 -4.28
CA PHE A 114 -14.13 6.60 -5.21
C PHE A 114 -14.35 5.15 -4.73
N ILE A 115 -15.30 4.46 -5.36
CA ILE A 115 -15.58 3.05 -5.07
C ILE A 115 -14.86 2.15 -6.09
N TYR A 116 -13.96 1.32 -5.58
CA TYR A 116 -13.29 0.26 -6.32
C TYR A 116 -14.02 -1.07 -6.14
N GLY A 117 -14.29 -1.75 -7.26
CA GLY A 117 -15.01 -3.02 -7.33
C GLY A 117 -14.26 -4.24 -6.80
N GLY A 118 -12.96 -4.11 -6.51
CA GLY A 118 -12.12 -5.20 -6.02
C GLY A 118 -11.27 -5.92 -7.08
N CYS A 119 -11.55 -5.73 -8.37
CA CYS A 119 -10.71 -6.24 -9.46
C CYS A 119 -10.63 -5.28 -10.65
N GLU A 120 -9.64 -5.47 -11.53
CA GLU A 120 -9.45 -4.71 -12.78
C GLU A 120 -9.39 -3.18 -12.64
N GLY A 121 -8.85 -2.69 -11.53
CA GLY A 121 -8.53 -1.27 -11.35
C GLY A 121 -7.32 -0.85 -12.18
N ASN A 122 -6.93 0.41 -12.04
CA ASN A 122 -5.75 0.99 -12.68
C ASN A 122 -4.86 1.68 -11.62
N GLY A 123 -3.83 2.41 -12.06
CA GLY A 123 -2.81 3.00 -11.19
C GLY A 123 -3.27 4.18 -10.35
N ASN A 124 -4.42 4.78 -10.65
CA ASN A 124 -5.01 5.88 -9.88
C ASN A 124 -5.96 5.36 -8.79
N SER A 125 -5.46 4.49 -7.91
CA SER A 125 -6.23 3.86 -6.83
C SER A 125 -5.36 3.66 -5.61
N TYR A 126 -5.51 4.56 -4.64
CA TYR A 126 -4.77 4.58 -3.40
C TYR A 126 -5.66 4.15 -2.26
N LEU A 127 -5.06 3.49 -1.28
CA LEU A 127 -5.78 2.94 -0.16
C LEU A 127 -6.09 4.00 0.91
N THR A 128 -5.29 5.07 0.96
CA THR A 128 -5.47 6.19 1.90
C THR A 128 -5.29 7.53 1.19
N PHE A 129 -5.90 8.59 1.76
CA PHE A 129 -5.68 9.96 1.30
C PHE A 129 -4.18 10.31 1.29
N GLN A 130 -3.48 9.98 2.38
CA GLN A 130 -2.05 10.24 2.53
C GLN A 130 -1.22 9.58 1.41
N GLU A 131 -1.50 8.31 1.10
CA GLU A 131 -0.83 7.63 -0.01
C GLU A 131 -1.10 8.34 -1.36
N CYS A 132 -2.34 8.73 -1.62
CA CYS A 132 -2.65 9.49 -2.84
C CYS A 132 -1.88 10.81 -2.89
N MET A 133 -1.86 11.56 -1.79
CA MET A 133 -1.17 12.84 -1.71
C MET A 133 0.34 12.67 -1.92
N GLU A 134 0.97 11.71 -1.25
CA GLU A 134 2.40 11.41 -1.39
C GLU A 134 2.78 11.02 -2.82
N TYR A 135 1.94 10.25 -3.52
CA TYR A 135 2.23 9.84 -4.89
C TYR A 135 1.90 10.91 -5.94
N CYS A 136 0.91 11.77 -5.70
CA CYS A 136 0.33 12.61 -6.74
C CYS A 136 0.35 14.11 -6.49
N ALA A 137 0.15 14.54 -5.24
CA ALA A 137 0.02 15.95 -4.89
C ALA A 137 1.34 16.52 -4.36
N ASP A 138 2.11 15.73 -3.61
CA ASP A 138 3.41 16.11 -3.06
C ASP A 138 4.52 15.82 -4.08
N ARG A 139 4.37 16.37 -5.30
CA ARG A 139 5.52 16.49 -6.18
C ARG A 139 6.43 17.54 -5.55
N PRO A 140 7.65 17.19 -5.10
CA PRO A 140 8.55 18.16 -4.52
C PRO A 140 8.71 19.33 -5.48
N GLU A 141 8.67 20.55 -4.94
CA GLU A 141 8.81 21.77 -5.73
C GLU A 141 10.03 21.65 -6.64
N VAL A 142 9.82 21.89 -7.92
CA VAL A 142 10.85 21.67 -8.92
C VAL A 142 11.87 22.79 -8.86
N ASP A 143 13.04 22.51 -8.30
CA ASP A 143 14.20 23.39 -8.42
C ASP A 143 14.84 23.26 -9.81
N CYS A 144 14.41 24.10 -10.75
CA CYS A 144 14.93 24.17 -12.11
C CYS A 144 16.42 24.61 -12.19
N TYR A 145 17.00 25.10 -11.09
CA TYR A 145 18.40 25.53 -11.05
C TYR A 145 19.34 24.46 -10.49
N ALA A 146 18.80 23.36 -9.95
CA ALA A 146 19.59 22.23 -9.50
C ALA A 146 20.36 21.62 -10.68
N SER A 147 21.61 21.21 -10.44
CA SER A 147 22.39 20.46 -11.45
C SER A 147 21.81 19.06 -11.66
N PRO A 148 21.91 18.45 -12.86
CA PRO A 148 21.41 17.09 -13.07
C PRO A 148 22.11 16.12 -12.14
N ASP A 149 21.34 15.31 -11.43
CA ASP A 149 21.85 14.33 -10.47
C ASP A 149 21.47 12.90 -10.91
N PRO A 150 22.43 12.10 -11.40
CA PRO A 150 22.20 10.70 -11.74
C PRO A 150 21.77 9.84 -10.55
N GLY A 151 21.98 10.30 -9.32
CA GLY A 151 21.78 9.51 -8.11
C GLY A 151 22.82 8.40 -7.95
N HIS A 152 22.51 7.42 -7.10
CA HIS A 152 23.46 6.37 -6.68
C HIS A 152 23.08 4.96 -7.14
N CYS A 153 22.11 4.84 -8.05
CA CYS A 153 21.79 3.60 -8.76
C CYS A 153 22.44 3.57 -10.16
N TYR A 154 22.46 2.40 -10.80
CA TYR A 154 23.24 2.16 -12.04
C TYR A 154 22.38 1.75 -13.24
N THR A 155 21.14 2.23 -13.31
CA THR A 155 20.26 2.03 -14.47
C THR A 155 20.52 3.08 -15.53
N ASN A 156 20.37 2.73 -16.81
CA ASN A 156 20.42 3.69 -17.90
C ASN A 156 19.02 4.22 -18.22
N MET A 157 18.52 5.19 -17.45
CA MET A 157 17.24 5.84 -17.72
C MET A 157 17.46 7.22 -18.36
N PRO A 158 17.21 7.39 -19.66
CA PRO A 158 17.24 8.72 -20.28
C PRO A 158 16.19 9.62 -19.64
N ARG A 159 16.61 10.80 -19.18
CA ARG A 159 15.77 11.83 -18.56
C ARG A 159 16.19 13.20 -19.09
N TYR A 160 15.39 14.22 -18.83
CA TYR A 160 15.68 15.60 -19.19
C TYR A 160 15.89 16.45 -17.93
N TYR A 161 16.78 17.44 -18.00
CA TYR A 161 16.95 18.47 -16.97
C TYR A 161 17.01 19.83 -17.65
N TYR A 162 16.63 20.89 -16.93
CA TYR A 162 16.76 22.26 -17.40
C TYR A 162 18.16 22.80 -17.07
N ASP A 163 18.90 23.20 -18.11
CA ASP A 163 20.19 23.87 -17.96
C ASP A 163 19.97 25.39 -17.97
N SER A 164 19.93 25.99 -16.78
CA SER A 164 19.68 27.43 -16.63
C SER A 164 20.75 28.33 -17.25
N ARG A 165 21.96 27.81 -17.53
CA ARG A 165 23.03 28.59 -18.18
C ARG A 165 22.86 28.67 -19.69
N GLU A 166 22.26 27.65 -20.28
CA GLU A 166 21.99 27.56 -21.72
C GLU A 166 20.50 27.76 -22.04
N GLU A 167 19.68 27.99 -21.01
CA GLU A 167 18.22 28.19 -21.08
C GLU A 167 17.51 27.08 -21.87
N ALA A 168 18.00 25.84 -21.75
CA ALA A 168 17.56 24.71 -22.57
C ALA A 168 17.39 23.43 -21.76
N CYS A 169 16.38 22.64 -22.12
CA CYS A 169 16.21 21.30 -21.59
C CYS A 169 17.12 20.32 -22.34
N LYS A 170 17.92 19.55 -21.58
CA LYS A 170 18.94 18.64 -22.09
C LYS A 170 18.77 17.24 -21.52
N LEU A 171 19.21 16.26 -22.29
CA LEU A 171 19.19 14.85 -21.87
C LEU A 171 20.34 14.55 -20.90
N PHE A 172 20.05 13.76 -19.87
CA PHE A 172 21.04 13.12 -19.01
C PHE A 172 20.63 11.68 -18.68
N ILE A 173 21.55 10.89 -18.13
CA ILE A 173 21.27 9.51 -17.70
C ILE A 173 21.04 9.49 -16.19
N TYR A 174 19.81 9.17 -15.80
CA TYR A 174 19.43 8.96 -14.41
C TYR A 174 19.61 7.49 -14.01
N GLY A 175 20.25 7.26 -12.87
CA GLY A 175 20.57 5.94 -12.33
C GLY A 175 19.36 5.13 -11.85
N GLY A 176 18.19 5.76 -11.70
CA GLY A 176 16.95 5.12 -11.30
C GLY A 176 16.58 5.26 -9.81
N CYS A 177 17.45 5.84 -8.98
CA CYS A 177 17.15 6.18 -7.60
C CYS A 177 17.99 7.37 -7.10
N GLY A 178 17.49 8.08 -6.08
CA GLY A 178 18.11 9.31 -5.57
C GLY A 178 17.83 10.50 -6.48
N GLY A 179 18.83 11.34 -6.72
CA GLY A 179 18.69 12.49 -7.61
C GLY A 179 18.04 13.70 -6.95
N ASN A 180 17.65 14.67 -7.80
CA ASN A 180 16.87 15.84 -7.41
C ASN A 180 15.71 16.07 -8.39
N THR A 181 14.95 17.15 -8.18
CA THR A 181 13.71 17.46 -8.90
C THR A 181 13.91 18.00 -10.31
N ASN A 182 15.12 18.40 -10.70
CA ASN A 182 15.43 18.79 -12.08
C ASN A 182 15.62 17.55 -12.96
N ASN A 183 14.57 16.73 -13.05
CA ASN A 183 14.60 15.40 -13.64
C ASN A 183 13.22 15.04 -14.21
N PHE A 184 13.07 15.20 -15.52
CA PHE A 184 11.83 15.05 -16.25
C PHE A 184 11.86 13.85 -17.18
N VAL A 185 10.71 13.24 -17.43
CA VAL A 185 10.62 12.07 -18.31
C VAL A 185 10.65 12.50 -19.77
N THR A 186 9.99 13.61 -20.10
CA THR A 186 9.93 14.15 -21.47
C THR A 186 10.53 15.55 -21.54
N ILE A 187 10.98 15.93 -22.74
CA ILE A 187 11.56 17.26 -22.97
C ILE A 187 10.49 18.35 -22.86
N GLU A 188 9.23 18.03 -23.22
CA GLU A 188 8.10 18.93 -23.09
C GLU A 188 7.83 19.25 -21.62
N GLU A 189 7.77 18.24 -20.75
CA GLU A 189 7.57 18.42 -19.31
C GLU A 189 8.62 19.37 -18.73
N CYS A 190 9.89 19.15 -19.09
CA CYS A 190 10.98 20.03 -18.67
C CYS A 190 10.75 21.51 -19.08
N TYR A 191 10.43 21.77 -20.36
CA TYR A 191 10.22 23.14 -20.82
C TYR A 191 8.99 23.77 -20.18
N TRP A 192 7.87 23.04 -20.12
CA TRP A 192 6.64 23.52 -19.49
C TRP A 192 6.84 23.87 -18.02
N THR A 193 7.61 23.08 -17.28
CA THR A 193 7.87 23.35 -15.87
C THR A 193 8.88 24.49 -15.66
N CYS A 194 10.00 24.49 -16.39
CA CYS A 194 11.14 25.36 -16.08
C CYS A 194 11.32 26.57 -16.98
N ALA A 195 10.88 26.53 -18.24
CA ALA A 195 11.05 27.66 -19.17
C ALA A 195 9.82 28.59 -19.18
N TRP A 196 8.61 28.05 -18.97
CA TRP A 196 7.39 28.86 -19.00
C TRP A 196 7.09 29.58 -17.67
N ASN A 197 7.43 28.98 -16.52
CA ASN A 197 7.20 29.60 -15.20
C ASN A 197 8.17 30.77 -14.88
N LEU A 198 9.15 31.06 -15.74
CA LEU A 198 10.04 32.22 -15.58
C LEU A 198 9.43 33.55 -16.08
N GLN A 199 8.23 33.52 -16.67
CA GLN A 199 7.52 34.72 -17.15
C GLN A 199 6.40 35.22 -16.20
N GLY A 200 6.17 34.55 -15.07
CA GLY A 200 5.03 34.83 -14.17
C GLY A 200 5.36 35.43 -12.79
N ARG A 201 6.58 35.91 -12.54
CA ARG A 201 6.98 36.49 -11.23
C ARG A 201 6.91 38.02 -11.16
N PHE A 202 5.93 38.60 -11.85
CA PHE A 202 5.47 39.97 -11.65
C PHE A 202 3.95 39.93 -11.47
N ASP A 203 3.51 39.81 -10.23
CA ASP A 203 2.38 40.52 -9.62
C ASP A 203 2.32 40.20 -8.12
#